data_AF-A0A3D3F3P5-F1
#
_entry.id   AF-A0A3D3F3P5-F1
#
_cell.length_a   1.000
_cell.length_b   1.000
_cell.length_c   1.000
_cell.angle_alpha   90.00
_cell.angle_beta   90.00
_cell.angle_gamma   90.00
#
_symmetry.space_group_name_H-M   'P 1'
#
loop_
_entity.id
_entity.type
_entity.pdbx_description
1 polymer ?
#
loop_
_entity_poly.entity_id
_entity_poly.type
_entity_poly.pdbx_seq_one_letter_code
_entity_poly.pdbx_strand_id
1 'polypeptide(L)'
;MNWEQLLSTQRLGLEKYQGAQKQERTEYQRDYDRLIFSSPFRRMQNKTQVFPLPGSVFVHNRLTHTLEVSSVGRSLGESVGRELRRRHPASKAHVSEIGAIVSAACLAHDMGNPPFGHSGETAISTFFSEGKGKVLEQDIKESGARWSDFTCFEGNANALRLLMHRFRGRREGGFVMTYSTLASIVKYPYSSELSGGKNKFGFFASEETDYSLIAHELGIPLLNENPRRFARHPLV
;
A
#
# COMPACT_ATOMS: atom_id res chain seq x y z
N MET A 1 17.74 -10.90 0.98
CA MET A 1 16.78 -10.27 1.94
C MET A 1 16.80 -11.05 3.24
N ASN A 2 16.55 -10.40 4.38
CA ASN A 2 16.66 -10.99 5.74
C ASN A 2 15.36 -10.73 6.53
N TRP A 3 14.75 -11.77 7.11
CA TRP A 3 13.50 -11.65 7.89
C TRP A 3 13.59 -10.73 9.11
N GLU A 4 14.75 -10.61 9.75
CA GLU A 4 14.92 -9.71 10.91
C GLU A 4 14.84 -8.24 10.51
N GLN A 5 15.26 -7.92 9.29
CA GLN A 5 15.19 -6.58 8.72
C GLN A 5 13.83 -6.32 8.05
N LEU A 6 13.31 -7.31 7.32
CA LEU A 6 12.02 -7.23 6.61
C LEU A 6 10.82 -7.09 7.57
N LEU A 7 10.91 -7.62 8.80
CA LEU A 7 9.87 -7.53 9.82
C LEU A 7 10.19 -6.44 10.84
N SER A 8 10.38 -5.21 10.35
CA SER A 8 10.63 -4.02 11.16
C SER A 8 9.36 -3.48 11.81
N THR A 9 9.46 -3.04 13.06
CA THR A 9 8.40 -2.30 13.77
C THR A 9 8.52 -0.79 13.60
N GLN A 10 9.53 -0.30 12.87
CA GLN A 10 9.70 1.12 12.59
C GLN A 10 8.50 1.66 11.81
N ARG A 11 8.06 2.87 12.17
CA ARG A 11 6.87 3.51 11.60
C ARG A 11 7.24 4.77 10.85
N LEU A 12 6.60 4.95 9.70
CA LEU A 12 6.76 6.16 8.89
C LEU A 12 6.29 7.39 9.69
N GLY A 13 7.14 8.41 9.78
CA GLY A 13 6.89 9.65 10.52
C GLY A 13 7.04 9.54 12.05
N LEU A 14 7.49 8.40 12.57
CA LEU A 14 7.83 8.19 13.99
C LEU A 14 9.22 7.56 14.18
N GLU A 15 10.11 7.66 13.18
CA GLU A 15 11.45 7.06 13.19
C GLU A 15 12.30 7.55 14.36
N LYS A 16 12.11 8.83 14.75
CA LYS A 16 12.82 9.46 15.87
C LYS A 16 12.21 9.15 17.24
N TYR A 17 11.01 8.55 17.28
CA TYR A 17 10.32 8.24 18.54
C TYR A 17 10.72 6.85 19.02
N GLN A 18 11.77 6.81 19.84
CA GLN A 18 12.15 5.61 20.58
C GLN A 18 11.29 5.49 21.84
N GLY A 19 10.37 4.54 21.87
CA GLY A 19 9.60 4.24 23.07
C GLY A 19 8.15 3.87 22.81
N ALA A 20 7.93 2.65 22.31
CA ALA A 20 6.66 2.01 22.62
C ALA A 20 6.76 1.52 24.08
N GLN A 21 6.03 2.16 24.99
CA GLN A 21 5.65 1.50 26.24
C GLN A 21 5.10 0.11 25.91
N LYS A 22 5.31 -0.88 26.78
CA LYS A 22 4.81 -2.24 26.58
C LYS A 22 3.28 -2.18 26.41
N GLN A 23 2.80 -2.31 25.18
CA GLN A 23 1.36 -2.33 24.86
C GLN A 23 0.90 -3.77 24.76
N GLU A 24 -0.39 -4.00 25.06
CA GLU A 24 -1.01 -5.32 24.91
C GLU A 24 -1.09 -5.77 23.45
N ARG A 25 -1.20 -4.81 22.52
CA ARG A 25 -1.23 -5.06 21.07
C ARG A 25 0.14 -4.88 20.45
N THR A 26 0.47 -5.73 19.48
CA THR A 26 1.69 -5.60 18.69
C THR A 26 1.60 -4.43 17.71
N GLU A 27 2.74 -3.95 17.23
CA GLU A 27 2.78 -2.84 16.28
C GLU A 27 2.04 -3.17 14.96
N TYR A 28 2.04 -4.44 14.55
CA TYR A 28 1.35 -4.89 13.35
C TYR A 28 -0.17 -5.03 13.56
N GLN A 29 -0.62 -5.43 14.75
CA GLN A 29 -2.05 -5.39 15.09
C GLN A 29 -2.58 -3.95 15.11
N ARG A 30 -1.78 -3.00 15.59
CA ARG A 30 -2.15 -1.57 15.56
C ARG A 30 -2.31 -1.05 14.12
N ASP A 31 -1.53 -1.57 13.16
CA ASP A 31 -1.70 -1.24 11.75
C ASP A 31 -3.07 -1.69 11.23
N TYR A 32 -3.45 -2.94 11.52
CA TYR A 32 -4.76 -3.48 11.18
C TYR A 32 -5.90 -2.62 11.74
N ASP A 33 -5.86 -2.32 13.03
CA ASP A 33 -6.89 -1.52 13.70
C ASP A 33 -7.01 -0.11 13.10
N ARG A 34 -5.88 0.53 12.81
CA ARG A 34 -5.87 1.86 12.17
C ARG A 34 -6.58 1.83 10.82
N LEU A 35 -6.41 0.78 10.03
CA LEU A 35 -7.11 0.62 8.76
C LEU A 35 -8.61 0.42 8.97
N ILE A 36 -9.01 -0.52 9.84
CA ILE A 36 -10.42 -0.82 10.15
C ILE A 36 -11.20 0.43 10.55
N PHE A 37 -10.64 1.27 11.44
CA PHE A 37 -11.35 2.46 11.91
C PHE A 37 -11.33 3.64 10.94
N SER A 38 -10.55 3.57 9.87
CA SER A 38 -10.29 4.70 9.00
C SER A 38 -11.47 5.07 8.09
N SER A 39 -11.66 6.36 7.85
CA SER A 39 -12.66 6.84 6.89
C SER A 39 -12.47 6.27 5.48
N PRO A 40 -11.25 6.16 4.92
CA PRO A 40 -11.07 5.57 3.60
C PRO A 40 -11.46 4.10 3.52
N PHE A 41 -11.23 3.31 4.58
CA PHE A 41 -11.67 1.92 4.66
C PHE A 41 -13.20 1.83 4.70
N ARG A 42 -13.85 2.62 5.56
CA ARG A 42 -15.33 2.68 5.65
C ARG A 42 -15.99 3.08 4.32
N ARG A 43 -15.35 3.93 3.51
CA ARG A 43 -15.86 4.31 2.18
C ARG A 43 -15.95 3.13 1.20
N MET A 44 -15.22 2.04 1.42
CA MET A 44 -15.33 0.85 0.58
C MET A 44 -16.70 0.18 0.64
N GLN A 45 -17.48 0.44 1.71
CA GLN A 45 -18.87 -0.03 1.81
C GLN A 45 -19.74 0.44 0.64
N ASN A 46 -19.47 1.64 0.14
CA ASN A 46 -20.23 2.28 -0.94
C ASN A 46 -19.52 2.19 -2.29
N LYS A 47 -18.52 1.31 -2.45
CA LYS A 47 -17.86 1.02 -3.73
C LYS A 47 -18.25 -0.37 -4.20
N THR A 48 -18.85 -0.46 -5.38
CA THR A 48 -19.20 -1.74 -6.01
C THR A 48 -17.95 -2.42 -6.58
N GLN A 49 -17.97 -3.76 -6.63
CA GLN A 49 -16.87 -4.56 -7.18
C GLN A 49 -17.11 -4.93 -8.66
N VAL A 50 -18.35 -5.26 -9.05
CA VAL A 50 -18.70 -5.68 -10.43
C VAL A 50 -20.15 -5.35 -10.83
N PHE A 51 -21.13 -5.45 -9.93
CA PHE A 51 -22.56 -5.24 -10.26
C PHE A 51 -23.11 -3.92 -9.70
N PRO A 52 -24.01 -3.21 -10.42
CA PRO A 52 -24.79 -2.12 -9.83
C PRO A 52 -25.67 -2.68 -8.72
N LEU A 53 -25.72 -2.02 -7.56
CA LEU A 53 -26.42 -2.50 -6.35
C LEU A 53 -27.91 -2.83 -6.65
N PRO A 54 -28.33 -4.10 -6.69
CA PRO A 54 -29.74 -4.46 -6.74
C PRO A 54 -30.25 -4.62 -5.30
N GLY A 55 -31.44 -4.10 -5.01
CA GLY A 55 -31.98 -4.00 -3.65
C GLY A 55 -32.30 -5.30 -2.90
N SER A 56 -31.94 -6.49 -3.39
CA SER A 56 -32.40 -7.77 -2.79
C SER A 56 -31.40 -8.94 -2.79
N VAL A 57 -30.18 -8.80 -3.32
CA VAL A 57 -29.17 -9.89 -3.30
C VAL A 57 -27.89 -9.35 -2.67
N PHE A 58 -27.25 -10.13 -1.80
CA PHE A 58 -25.93 -9.84 -1.21
C PHE A 58 -24.86 -9.70 -2.30
N VAL A 59 -24.82 -8.56 -2.96
CA VAL A 59 -23.72 -8.19 -3.86
C VAL A 59 -22.55 -7.78 -2.99
N HIS A 60 -21.42 -8.48 -3.13
CA HIS A 60 -20.21 -8.14 -2.40
C HIS A 60 -19.79 -6.72 -2.81
N ASN A 61 -19.75 -5.82 -1.83
CA ASN A 61 -19.11 -4.53 -2.02
C ASN A 61 -17.61 -4.69 -1.75
N ARG A 62 -16.81 -3.67 -2.08
CA ARG A 62 -15.36 -3.76 -1.89
C ARG A 62 -14.96 -3.94 -0.43
N LEU A 63 -15.81 -3.54 0.53
CA LEU A 63 -15.55 -3.73 1.95
C LEU A 63 -15.66 -5.21 2.34
N THR A 64 -16.74 -5.89 2.00
CA THR A 64 -16.93 -7.31 2.36
C THR A 64 -15.89 -8.19 1.70
N HIS A 65 -15.60 -7.94 0.41
CA HIS A 65 -14.52 -8.62 -0.30
C HIS A 65 -13.16 -8.43 0.40
N THR A 66 -12.83 -7.19 0.75
CA THR A 66 -11.57 -6.88 1.43
C THR A 66 -11.47 -7.56 2.80
N LEU A 67 -12.57 -7.67 3.55
CA LEU A 67 -12.60 -8.38 4.83
C LEU A 67 -12.37 -9.90 4.66
N GLU A 68 -12.96 -10.51 3.64
CA GLU A 68 -12.74 -11.92 3.31
C GLU A 68 -11.29 -12.19 2.90
N VAL A 69 -10.74 -11.37 1.98
CA VAL A 69 -9.33 -11.44 1.56
C VAL A 69 -8.40 -11.26 2.74
N SER A 70 -8.71 -10.33 3.65
CA SER A 70 -7.93 -10.11 4.88
C SER A 70 -7.97 -11.29 5.85
N SER A 71 -9.10 -11.98 5.95
CA SER A 71 -9.23 -13.20 6.75
C SER A 71 -8.40 -14.35 6.17
N VAL A 72 -8.47 -14.55 4.85
CA VAL A 72 -7.65 -15.56 4.14
C VAL A 72 -6.16 -15.22 4.25
N GLY A 73 -5.78 -13.96 4.02
CA GLY A 73 -4.41 -13.47 4.12
C GLY A 73 -3.80 -13.69 5.50
N ARG A 74 -4.57 -13.45 6.57
CA ARG A 74 -4.16 -13.76 7.94
C ARG A 74 -3.83 -15.24 8.11
N SER A 75 -4.71 -16.13 7.66
CA SER A 75 -4.51 -17.58 7.78
C SER A 75 -3.26 -18.05 7.01
N LEU A 76 -3.06 -17.53 5.79
CA LEU A 76 -1.84 -17.79 5.01
C LEU A 76 -0.59 -17.30 5.75
N GLY A 77 -0.62 -16.08 6.27
CA GLY A 77 0.50 -15.49 7.00
C GLY A 77 0.83 -16.23 8.30
N GLU A 78 -0.17 -16.70 9.05
CA GLU A 78 0.02 -17.53 10.25
C GLU A 78 0.62 -18.90 9.91
N SER A 79 0.20 -19.51 8.80
CA SER A 79 0.77 -20.78 8.33
C SER A 79 2.24 -20.63 7.97
N VAL A 80 2.57 -19.60 7.16
CA VAL A 80 3.96 -19.29 6.77
C VAL A 80 4.80 -18.92 7.99
N GLY A 81 4.28 -18.10 8.90
CA GLY A 81 4.96 -17.68 10.12
C GLY A 81 5.33 -18.85 11.03
N ARG A 82 4.43 -19.81 11.21
CA ARG A 82 4.70 -21.05 11.97
C ARG A 82 5.81 -21.89 11.34
N GLU A 83 5.76 -22.07 10.02
CA GLU A 83 6.78 -22.85 9.32
C GLU A 83 8.15 -22.16 9.35
N LEU A 84 8.20 -20.82 9.18
CA LEU A 84 9.44 -20.05 9.32
C LEU A 84 10.00 -20.12 10.73
N ARG A 85 9.14 -20.05 11.77
CA ARG A 85 9.58 -20.21 13.16
C ARG A 85 10.18 -21.59 13.41
N ARG A 86 9.61 -22.64 12.82
CA ARG A 86 10.12 -24.02 12.91
C ARG A 86 11.48 -24.16 12.21
N ARG A 87 11.67 -23.53 11.05
CA ARG A 87 12.93 -23.56 10.28
C ARG A 87 14.03 -22.69 10.91
N HIS A 88 13.66 -21.60 11.56
CA HIS A 88 14.58 -20.61 12.13
C HIS A 88 14.23 -20.30 13.59
N PRO A 89 14.33 -21.28 14.51
CA PRO A 89 13.87 -21.13 15.89
C PRO A 89 14.64 -20.04 16.66
N ALA A 90 15.91 -19.84 16.34
CA ALA A 90 16.77 -18.83 16.98
C ALA A 90 16.62 -17.42 16.41
N SER A 91 15.87 -17.22 15.30
CA SER A 91 15.75 -15.89 14.69
C SER A 91 14.92 -14.95 15.56
N LYS A 92 15.38 -13.71 15.68
CA LYS A 92 14.67 -12.63 16.39
C LYS A 92 13.57 -12.00 15.55
N ALA A 93 13.44 -12.40 14.28
CA ALA A 93 12.40 -11.91 13.39
C ALA A 93 11.01 -12.14 13.97
N HIS A 94 10.10 -11.18 13.80
CA HIS A 94 8.72 -11.25 14.26
C HIS A 94 7.85 -12.17 13.37
N VAL A 95 8.32 -13.38 13.03
CA VAL A 95 7.62 -14.24 12.05
C VAL A 95 6.23 -14.70 12.52
N SER A 96 5.95 -14.69 13.83
CA SER A 96 4.60 -14.93 14.37
C SER A 96 3.60 -13.82 13.98
N GLU A 97 4.10 -12.62 13.66
CA GLU A 97 3.29 -11.46 13.31
C GLU A 97 3.00 -11.34 11.81
N ILE A 98 3.53 -12.26 10.98
CA ILE A 98 3.29 -12.25 9.54
C ILE A 98 1.79 -12.28 9.22
N GLY A 99 1.00 -13.04 9.99
CA GLY A 99 -0.46 -13.04 9.87
C GLY A 99 -1.08 -11.65 10.00
N ALA A 100 -0.64 -10.85 10.98
CA ALA A 100 -1.14 -9.49 11.19
C ALA A 100 -0.71 -8.54 10.06
N ILE A 101 0.55 -8.63 9.60
CA ILE A 101 1.07 -7.81 8.49
C ILE A 101 0.30 -8.09 7.20
N VAL A 102 0.19 -9.36 6.81
CA VAL A 102 -0.53 -9.77 5.59
C VAL A 102 -2.00 -9.38 5.69
N SER A 103 -2.63 -9.59 6.85
CA SER A 103 -4.03 -9.21 7.07
C SER A 103 -4.26 -7.71 6.89
N ALA A 104 -3.35 -6.86 7.42
CA ALA A 104 -3.40 -5.41 7.24
C ALA A 104 -3.15 -5.00 5.78
N ALA A 105 -2.18 -5.62 5.10
CA ALA A 105 -1.92 -5.37 3.68
C ALA A 105 -3.13 -5.70 2.82
N CYS A 106 -3.78 -6.84 3.09
CA CYS A 106 -5.04 -7.22 2.48
C CYS A 106 -6.16 -6.20 2.75
N LEU A 107 -6.25 -5.58 3.93
CA LEU A 107 -7.24 -4.51 4.15
C LEU A 107 -6.98 -3.28 3.27
N ALA A 108 -5.72 -2.99 2.99
CA ALA A 108 -5.31 -1.81 2.25
C ALA A 108 -5.35 -1.97 0.72
N HIS A 109 -5.32 -3.21 0.21
CA HIS A 109 -5.09 -3.49 -1.22
C HIS A 109 -6.03 -2.72 -2.16
N ASP A 110 -7.28 -2.54 -1.73
CA ASP A 110 -8.34 -1.96 -2.56
C ASP A 110 -8.68 -0.51 -2.20
N MET A 111 -8.04 0.07 -1.17
CA MET A 111 -8.39 1.38 -0.62
C MET A 111 -8.10 2.54 -1.59
N GLY A 112 -7.08 2.40 -2.43
CA GLY A 112 -6.65 3.42 -3.39
C GLY A 112 -7.44 3.48 -4.69
N ASN A 113 -8.30 2.50 -4.96
CA ASN A 113 -9.06 2.47 -6.20
C ASN A 113 -10.06 3.65 -6.29
N PRO A 114 -10.20 4.29 -7.47
CA PRO A 114 -11.17 5.36 -7.67
C PRO A 114 -12.61 4.80 -7.70
N PRO A 115 -13.65 5.68 -7.68
CA PRO A 115 -14.99 5.27 -8.07
C PRO A 115 -14.98 4.53 -9.40
N PHE A 116 -15.86 3.55 -9.57
CA PHE A 116 -15.95 2.72 -10.80
C PHE A 116 -14.71 1.86 -11.11
N GLY A 117 -13.77 1.70 -10.17
CA GLY A 117 -12.64 0.77 -10.31
C GLY A 117 -11.78 1.07 -11.54
N HIS A 118 -11.47 0.04 -12.33
CA HIS A 118 -10.64 0.18 -13.55
C HIS A 118 -11.21 1.22 -14.52
N SER A 119 -12.53 1.32 -14.66
CA SER A 119 -13.14 2.36 -15.52
C SER A 119 -12.85 3.77 -14.99
N GLY A 120 -12.79 3.95 -13.66
CA GLY A 120 -12.37 5.20 -13.04
C GLY A 120 -10.88 5.49 -13.26
N GLU A 121 -10.01 4.48 -13.19
CA GLU A 121 -8.59 4.64 -13.51
C GLU A 121 -8.41 5.06 -14.97
N THR A 122 -9.07 4.37 -15.91
CA THR A 122 -9.05 4.73 -17.33
C THR A 122 -9.58 6.15 -17.55
N ALA A 123 -10.69 6.54 -16.90
CA ALA A 123 -11.24 7.89 -17.05
C ALA A 123 -10.26 8.98 -16.57
N ILE A 124 -9.54 8.76 -15.46
CA ILE A 124 -8.52 9.68 -14.97
C ILE A 124 -7.35 9.74 -15.97
N SER A 125 -6.82 8.58 -16.37
CA SER A 125 -5.74 8.49 -17.36
C SER A 125 -6.08 9.23 -18.65
N THR A 126 -7.25 8.95 -19.24
CA THR A 126 -7.72 9.56 -20.48
C THR A 126 -7.95 11.07 -20.35
N PHE A 127 -8.44 11.54 -19.19
CA PHE A 127 -8.61 12.97 -18.94
C PHE A 127 -7.29 13.73 -19.07
N PHE A 128 -6.19 13.16 -18.59
CA PHE A 128 -4.86 13.76 -18.70
C PHE A 128 -4.19 13.50 -20.06
N SER A 129 -4.27 12.28 -20.62
CA SER A 129 -3.56 11.93 -21.86
C SER A 129 -4.17 12.58 -23.12
N GLU A 130 -5.50 12.62 -23.20
CA GLU A 130 -6.25 13.00 -24.41
C GLU A 130 -7.27 14.11 -24.16
N GLY A 131 -7.71 14.26 -22.90
CA GLY A 131 -8.76 15.19 -22.50
C GLY A 131 -8.27 16.58 -22.12
N LYS A 132 -9.14 17.30 -21.40
CA LYS A 132 -8.87 18.68 -20.95
C LYS A 132 -7.70 18.78 -19.99
N GLY A 133 -7.31 17.70 -19.31
CA GLY A 133 -6.15 17.70 -18.40
C GLY A 133 -4.82 17.92 -19.10
N LYS A 134 -4.75 17.70 -20.42
CA LYS A 134 -3.52 17.88 -21.21
C LYS A 134 -2.95 19.29 -21.14
N VAL A 135 -3.79 20.31 -20.93
CA VAL A 135 -3.31 21.70 -20.79
C VAL A 135 -2.40 21.90 -19.57
N LEU A 136 -2.46 20.97 -18.59
CA LEU A 136 -1.64 21.01 -17.37
C LEU A 136 -0.29 20.31 -17.53
N GLU A 137 -0.01 19.66 -18.67
CA GLU A 137 1.19 18.85 -18.86
C GLU A 137 2.47 19.66 -18.63
N GLN A 138 2.52 20.88 -19.18
CA GLN A 138 3.68 21.75 -19.06
C GLN A 138 3.89 22.19 -17.62
N ASP A 139 2.85 22.75 -16.97
CA ASP A 139 2.91 23.20 -15.58
C ASP A 139 3.29 22.07 -14.62
N ILE A 140 2.76 20.86 -14.83
CA ILE A 140 3.08 19.69 -14.00
C ILE A 140 4.56 19.31 -14.16
N LYS A 141 5.08 19.26 -15.38
CA LYS A 141 6.50 18.95 -15.62
C LYS A 141 7.41 20.03 -15.04
N GLU A 142 7.05 21.30 -15.18
CA GLU A 142 7.81 22.43 -14.62
C GLU A 142 7.82 22.44 -13.09
N SER A 143 6.75 21.95 -12.46
CA SER A 143 6.71 21.76 -10.99
C SER A 143 7.61 20.63 -10.47
N GLY A 144 8.24 19.86 -11.38
CA GLY A 144 9.03 18.67 -11.05
C GLY A 144 8.19 17.42 -10.78
N ALA A 145 6.88 17.48 -10.99
CA ALA A 145 6.00 16.32 -10.89
C ALA A 145 6.07 15.47 -12.17
N ARG A 146 5.78 14.18 -12.03
CA ARG A 146 5.89 13.22 -13.12
C ARG A 146 4.57 13.11 -13.87
N TRP A 147 4.55 13.51 -15.14
CA TRP A 147 3.34 13.44 -15.98
C TRP A 147 2.75 12.03 -16.10
N SER A 148 3.58 10.98 -16.14
CA SER A 148 3.11 9.60 -16.22
C SER A 148 2.36 9.12 -14.97
N ASP A 149 2.50 9.78 -13.81
CA ASP A 149 1.68 9.47 -12.63
C ASP A 149 0.20 9.79 -12.88
N PHE A 150 -0.08 10.78 -13.74
CA PHE A 150 -1.42 11.21 -14.10
C PHE A 150 -1.99 10.41 -15.27
N THR A 151 -1.20 10.21 -16.33
CA THR A 151 -1.66 9.50 -17.53
C THR A 151 -1.74 7.99 -17.35
N CYS A 152 -1.05 7.41 -16.37
CA CYS A 152 -1.08 5.98 -16.07
C CYS A 152 -1.71 5.66 -14.71
N PHE A 153 -2.56 6.55 -14.15
CA PHE A 153 -3.08 6.47 -12.79
C PHE A 153 -3.44 5.06 -12.33
N GLU A 154 -3.00 4.69 -11.12
CA GLU A 154 -3.08 3.33 -10.61
C GLU A 154 -3.52 3.27 -9.14
N GLY A 155 -4.49 2.41 -8.84
CA GLY A 155 -5.10 2.28 -7.53
C GLY A 155 -4.16 1.77 -6.43
N ASN A 156 -3.19 0.89 -6.73
CA ASN A 156 -2.18 0.43 -5.77
C ASN A 156 -1.21 1.55 -5.41
N ALA A 157 -0.74 2.32 -6.39
CA ALA A 157 0.07 3.52 -6.13
C ALA A 157 -0.70 4.54 -5.28
N ASN A 158 -1.98 4.72 -5.57
CA ASN A 158 -2.84 5.59 -4.78
C ASN A 158 -3.17 5.02 -3.38
N ALA A 159 -3.18 3.70 -3.19
CA ALA A 159 -3.33 3.10 -1.87
C ALA A 159 -2.12 3.43 -1.00
N LEU A 160 -0.91 3.34 -1.57
CA LEU A 160 0.32 3.75 -0.87
C LEU A 160 0.28 5.25 -0.52
N ARG A 161 -0.07 6.10 -1.48
CA ARG A 161 -0.27 7.55 -1.25
C ARG A 161 -1.27 7.82 -0.14
N LEU A 162 -2.41 7.13 -0.14
CA LEU A 162 -3.45 7.30 0.88
C LEU A 162 -2.94 7.03 2.31
N LEU A 163 -2.00 6.09 2.45
CA LEU A 163 -1.45 5.68 3.74
C LEU A 163 -0.25 6.53 4.17
N MET A 164 0.62 6.90 3.24
CA MET A 164 1.87 7.60 3.56
C MET A 164 1.73 9.12 3.53
N HIS A 165 0.94 9.65 2.58
CA HIS A 165 0.90 11.08 2.31
C HIS A 165 0.32 11.89 3.47
N ARG A 166 0.98 13.00 3.80
CA ARG A 166 0.54 13.97 4.80
C ARG A 166 -0.56 14.88 4.21
N PHE A 167 -1.76 14.35 4.08
CA PHE A 167 -2.94 15.17 3.78
C PHE A 167 -3.16 16.23 4.87
N ARG A 168 -3.78 17.36 4.52
CA ARG A 168 -4.11 18.43 5.48
C ARG A 168 -4.86 17.85 6.69
N GLY A 169 -4.40 18.21 7.88
CA GLY A 169 -4.92 17.67 9.15
C GLY A 169 -4.34 16.32 9.58
N ARG A 170 -3.43 15.72 8.80
CA ARG A 170 -2.66 14.54 9.21
C ARG A 170 -1.26 14.90 9.71
N ARG A 171 -0.76 14.04 10.58
CA ARG A 171 0.62 14.04 11.04
C ARG A 171 1.58 13.57 9.94
N GLU A 172 2.86 13.81 10.16
CA GLU A 172 3.93 13.21 9.36
C GLU A 172 3.80 11.69 9.32
N GLY A 173 4.05 11.09 8.15
CA GLY A 173 3.83 9.66 7.88
C GLY A 173 2.38 9.22 7.70
N GLY A 174 1.42 10.16 7.66
CA GLY A 174 0.03 9.89 7.29
C GLY A 174 -0.69 9.00 8.30
N PHE A 175 -0.88 7.73 7.96
CA PHE A 175 -1.41 6.69 8.85
C PHE A 175 -0.38 6.15 9.84
N VAL A 176 0.90 6.46 9.65
CA VAL A 176 2.01 6.09 10.54
C VAL A 176 2.13 4.58 10.69
N MET A 177 1.99 3.88 9.57
CA MET A 177 2.03 2.42 9.47
C MET A 177 3.46 1.91 9.67
N THR A 178 3.63 0.65 10.06
CA THR A 178 4.97 0.04 10.08
C THR A 178 5.53 -0.10 8.67
N TYR A 179 6.85 -0.05 8.55
CA TYR A 179 7.56 -0.20 7.27
C TYR A 179 7.21 -1.52 6.59
N SER A 180 7.17 -2.62 7.35
CA SER A 180 6.81 -3.94 6.83
C SER A 180 5.41 -3.97 6.24
N THR A 181 4.42 -3.37 6.92
CA THR A 181 3.06 -3.29 6.39
C THR A 181 3.02 -2.46 5.10
N LEU A 182 3.66 -1.28 5.06
CA LEU A 182 3.71 -0.44 3.86
C LEU A 182 4.34 -1.19 2.68
N ALA A 183 5.50 -1.83 2.88
CA ALA A 183 6.18 -2.58 1.83
C ALA A 183 5.37 -3.79 1.35
N SER A 184 4.61 -4.45 2.24
CA SER A 184 3.74 -5.58 1.88
C SER A 184 2.49 -5.19 1.08
N ILE A 185 2.18 -3.90 0.96
CA ILE A 185 1.09 -3.39 0.12
C ILE A 185 1.57 -3.13 -1.31
N VAL A 186 2.87 -2.91 -1.52
CA VAL A 186 3.42 -2.47 -2.81
C VAL A 186 3.60 -3.64 -3.78
N LYS A 187 2.53 -3.92 -4.53
CA LYS A 187 2.50 -4.98 -5.57
C LYS A 187 3.51 -4.77 -6.70
N TYR A 188 3.74 -3.52 -7.08
CA TYR A 188 4.56 -3.12 -8.22
C TYR A 188 5.62 -2.12 -7.76
N PRO A 189 6.73 -2.56 -7.14
CA PRO A 189 7.68 -1.65 -6.47
C PRO A 189 8.57 -0.89 -7.47
N TYR A 190 7.97 -0.16 -8.39
CA TYR A 190 8.63 0.62 -9.42
C TYR A 190 7.78 1.83 -9.82
N SER A 191 8.44 2.80 -10.46
CA SER A 191 7.86 4.08 -10.88
C SER A 191 6.92 3.96 -12.09
N SER A 192 6.04 4.95 -12.28
CA SER A 192 5.13 4.98 -13.44
C SER A 192 5.84 5.12 -14.79
N GLU A 193 7.11 5.55 -14.82
CA GLU A 193 7.92 5.60 -16.05
C GLU A 193 8.24 4.19 -16.58
N LEU A 194 8.26 3.18 -15.70
CA LEU A 194 8.46 1.77 -16.06
C LEU A 194 7.15 1.03 -16.33
N SER A 195 6.02 1.73 -16.28
CA SER A 195 4.70 1.16 -16.52
C SER A 195 4.55 0.67 -17.97
N GLY A 196 5.28 1.27 -18.92
CA GLY A 196 5.24 0.91 -20.33
C GLY A 196 3.83 1.08 -20.93
N GLY A 197 3.07 2.06 -20.45
CA GLY A 197 1.67 2.29 -20.84
C GLY A 197 0.67 1.29 -20.24
N LYS A 198 1.12 0.36 -19.39
CA LYS A 198 0.24 -0.49 -18.59
C LYS A 198 0.02 0.22 -17.26
N ASN A 199 -1.22 0.41 -16.81
CA ASN A 199 -1.53 0.99 -15.50
C ASN A 199 -1.11 0.05 -14.34
N LYS A 200 0.20 -0.12 -14.13
CA LYS A 200 0.81 -1.00 -13.12
C LYS A 200 2.12 -0.38 -12.65
N PHE A 201 2.09 0.27 -11.49
CA PHE A 201 3.25 0.77 -10.74
C PHE A 201 2.81 0.99 -9.28
N GLY A 202 3.74 1.24 -8.35
CA GLY A 202 3.45 1.08 -6.91
C GLY A 202 3.59 2.33 -6.06
N PHE A 203 4.15 3.40 -6.61
CA PHE A 203 4.29 4.69 -5.93
C PHE A 203 4.31 5.82 -6.96
N PHE A 204 3.65 6.92 -6.63
CA PHE A 204 3.82 8.17 -7.36
C PHE A 204 5.16 8.82 -6.99
N ALA A 205 5.60 9.79 -7.78
CA ALA A 205 6.79 10.59 -7.50
C ALA A 205 6.73 11.25 -6.11
N SER A 206 5.53 11.63 -5.65
CA SER A 206 5.30 12.21 -4.32
C SER A 206 5.61 11.27 -3.14
N GLU A 207 5.57 9.96 -3.34
CA GLU A 207 5.84 8.96 -2.31
C GLU A 207 7.14 8.17 -2.57
N GLU A 208 7.85 8.47 -3.67
CA GLU A 208 9.03 7.72 -4.10
C GLU A 208 10.19 7.82 -3.11
N THR A 209 10.42 9.01 -2.54
CA THR A 209 11.48 9.23 -1.54
C THR A 209 11.21 8.44 -0.26
N ASP A 210 10.00 8.54 0.28
CA ASP A 210 9.60 7.84 1.49
C ASP A 210 9.62 6.31 1.28
N TYR A 211 9.14 5.83 0.13
CA TYR A 211 9.21 4.41 -0.19
C TYR A 211 10.66 3.93 -0.38
N SER A 212 11.53 4.74 -0.97
CA SER A 212 12.95 4.42 -1.12
C SER A 212 13.63 4.26 0.25
N LEU A 213 13.30 5.13 1.21
CA LEU A 213 13.75 4.99 2.60
C LEU A 213 13.26 3.67 3.21
N ILE A 214 11.96 3.38 3.12
CA ILE A 214 11.38 2.13 3.62
C ILE A 214 12.08 0.92 3.01
N ALA A 215 12.23 0.88 1.68
CA ALA A 215 12.85 -0.23 0.98
C ALA A 215 14.30 -0.44 1.41
N HIS A 216 15.06 0.65 1.58
CA HIS A 216 16.45 0.59 2.03
C HIS A 216 16.58 0.08 3.46
N GLU A 217 15.75 0.60 4.38
CA GLU A 217 15.71 0.18 5.79
C GLU A 217 15.29 -1.27 5.97
N LEU A 218 14.40 -1.77 5.10
CA LEU A 218 13.99 -3.18 5.08
C LEU A 218 14.98 -4.11 4.35
N GLY A 219 16.03 -3.56 3.72
CA GLY A 219 17.00 -4.34 2.95
C GLY A 219 16.41 -4.95 1.68
N ILE A 220 15.43 -4.28 1.07
CA ILE A 220 14.85 -4.65 -0.22
C ILE A 220 15.79 -4.19 -1.33
N PRO A 221 16.28 -5.09 -2.20
CA PRO A 221 17.22 -4.73 -3.26
C PRO A 221 16.68 -3.66 -4.23
N LEU A 222 17.47 -2.62 -4.47
CA LEU A 222 17.28 -1.70 -5.60
C LEU A 222 17.71 -2.43 -6.88
N LEU A 223 16.79 -2.59 -7.83
CA LEU A 223 17.03 -3.27 -9.10
C LEU A 223 17.32 -2.29 -10.23
N ASN A 224 16.80 -1.07 -10.15
CA ASN A 224 17.13 0.02 -11.07
C ASN A 224 17.04 1.37 -10.35
N GLU A 225 18.02 2.23 -10.57
CA GLU A 225 18.07 3.55 -9.93
C GLU A 225 17.17 4.56 -10.65
N ASN A 226 17.29 4.70 -11.97
CA ASN A 226 16.48 5.64 -12.73
C ASN A 226 15.98 5.01 -14.05
N PRO A 227 14.65 4.81 -14.24
CA PRO A 227 13.58 5.07 -13.28
C PRO A 227 13.58 4.05 -12.12
N ARG A 228 13.14 4.48 -10.94
CA ARG A 228 13.29 3.69 -9.70
C ARG A 228 12.53 2.36 -9.74
N ARG A 229 13.21 1.26 -9.38
CA ARG A 229 12.63 -0.09 -9.22
C ARG A 229 13.33 -0.88 -8.12
N PHE A 230 12.56 -1.51 -7.26
CA PHE A 230 13.02 -2.40 -6.21
C PHE A 230 12.53 -3.83 -6.45
N ALA A 231 13.10 -4.80 -5.72
CA ALA A 231 12.52 -6.11 -5.58
C ALA A 231 11.19 -6.04 -4.81
N ARG A 232 10.34 -7.05 -4.99
CA ARG A 232 9.08 -7.15 -4.25
C ARG A 232 9.35 -7.70 -2.85
N HIS A 233 8.68 -7.12 -1.85
CA HIS A 233 8.71 -7.65 -0.48
C HIS A 233 8.11 -9.09 -0.46
N PRO A 234 8.69 -10.06 0.26
CA PRO A 234 8.22 -11.46 0.23
C PRO A 234 6.77 -11.71 0.69
N LEU A 235 6.15 -10.74 1.37
CA LEU A 235 4.77 -10.84 1.87
C LEU A 235 3.70 -10.23 0.93
N VAL A 236 4.09 -9.83 -0.28
CA VAL A 236 3.19 -9.27 -1.32
C VAL A 236 2.64 -10.38 -2.22
#